data_AF-A0A428T1G7-F1
#
_entry.id   AF-A0A428T1G7-F1
#
_cell.length_a   1.000
_cell.length_b   1.000
_cell.length_c   1.000
_cell.angle_alpha   90.00
_cell.angle_beta   90.00
_cell.angle_gamma   90.00
#
_symmetry.space_group_name_H-M   'P 1'
#
loop_
_entity.id
_entity.type
_entity.pdbx_description
1 polymer ?
#
loop_
_entity_poly.entity_id
_entity_poly.type
_entity_poly.pdbx_seq_one_letter_code
_entity_poly.pdbx_strand_id
1 'polypeptide(L)'
;MATIKQIDGRTVHQIQSGQVIVDLCSVVKELVENSVDAGATSIDVRFKNQGLGLIEVADNGSGIAPANYPSVALKHHTSKLSSYSDISTLQTFGFRGEALASLCALSVLTVTTCQAGEAPKGSKLSFEPSGKLSGTTVVAASKGTTVSVERLFHNLPVRRRELERNIKREWNKVIALLNQYACIQTNLKFFCVPTTYKG
;
A
#
# COMPACT_ATOMS: atom_id res chain seq x y z
N MET A 1 36.18 10.49 -21.38
CA MET A 1 35.99 9.72 -20.13
C MET A 1 34.67 10.13 -19.51
N ALA A 2 33.86 9.19 -19.02
CA ALA A 2 32.62 9.50 -18.34
C ALA A 2 32.91 10.02 -16.93
N THR A 3 32.46 11.23 -16.59
CA THR A 3 32.59 11.79 -15.23
C THR A 3 31.48 11.25 -14.36
N ILE A 4 31.84 10.69 -13.20
CA ILE A 4 30.87 10.24 -12.18
C ILE A 4 30.17 11.48 -11.60
N LYS A 5 28.83 11.50 -11.62
CA LYS A 5 28.01 12.61 -11.12
C LYS A 5 26.94 12.08 -10.17
N GLN A 6 26.55 12.90 -9.20
CA GLN A 6 25.45 12.60 -8.30
C GLN A 6 24.14 12.49 -9.09
N ILE A 7 23.35 11.48 -8.76
CA ILE A 7 21.99 11.30 -9.27
C ILE A 7 21.06 12.25 -8.50
N ASP A 8 20.13 12.91 -9.20
CA ASP A 8 19.18 13.80 -8.55
C ASP A 8 18.26 13.04 -7.57
N GLY A 9 17.83 13.72 -6.50
CA GLY A 9 17.09 13.08 -5.42
C GLY A 9 15.76 12.45 -5.85
N ARG A 10 15.11 12.97 -6.89
CA ARG A 10 13.86 12.40 -7.41
C ARG A 10 14.12 11.06 -8.08
N THR A 11 15.18 10.96 -8.89
CA THR A 11 15.60 9.71 -9.50
C THR A 11 16.04 8.69 -8.46
N VAL A 12 16.81 9.10 -7.43
CA VAL A 12 17.16 8.21 -6.30
C VAL A 12 15.92 7.68 -5.60
N HIS A 13 14.93 8.55 -5.33
CA HIS A 13 13.68 8.15 -4.71
C HIS A 13 12.99 7.07 -5.56
N GLN A 14 12.78 7.31 -6.86
CA GLN A 14 12.11 6.35 -7.75
C GLN A 14 12.85 5.00 -7.84
N ILE A 15 14.19 5.02 -7.91
CA ILE A 15 15.00 3.79 -7.94
C ILE A 15 14.77 2.97 -6.67
N GLN A 16 14.89 3.61 -5.50
CA GLN A 16 14.68 2.94 -4.21
C GLN A 16 13.25 2.41 -4.08
N SER A 17 12.24 3.21 -4.44
CA SER A 17 10.84 2.76 -4.40
C SER A 17 10.60 1.54 -5.28
N GLY A 18 11.29 1.48 -6.43
CA GLY A 18 11.25 0.34 -7.33
C GLY A 18 11.87 -0.96 -6.77
N GLN A 19 12.72 -0.87 -5.75
CA GLN A 19 13.28 -2.01 -5.02
C GLN A 19 12.38 -2.48 -3.88
N VAL A 20 11.57 -1.58 -3.32
CA VAL A 20 10.56 -1.90 -2.30
C VAL A 20 9.34 -2.56 -2.94
N ILE A 21 8.78 -1.93 -3.99
CA ILE A 21 7.66 -2.48 -4.75
C ILE A 21 8.19 -3.07 -6.05
N VAL A 22 8.43 -4.38 -6.04
CA VAL A 22 9.03 -5.11 -7.18
C VAL A 22 7.99 -5.62 -8.18
N ASP A 23 6.81 -6.00 -7.71
CA ASP A 23 5.75 -6.56 -8.53
C ASP A 23 4.35 -6.35 -7.94
N LEU A 24 3.32 -6.89 -8.60
CA LEU A 24 1.93 -6.76 -8.16
C LEU A 24 1.70 -7.45 -6.81
N CYS A 25 2.31 -8.63 -6.64
CA CYS A 25 2.21 -9.43 -5.43
C CYS A 25 2.75 -8.67 -4.21
N SER A 26 3.86 -7.95 -4.40
CA SER A 26 4.47 -7.12 -3.35
C SER A 26 3.54 -6.01 -2.86
N VAL A 27 2.79 -5.37 -3.76
CA VAL A 27 1.79 -4.35 -3.36
C VAL A 27 0.75 -4.95 -2.43
N VAL A 28 0.16 -6.09 -2.83
CA VAL A 28 -0.89 -6.74 -2.06
C VAL A 28 -0.36 -7.22 -0.71
N LYS A 29 0.84 -7.81 -0.69
CA LYS A 29 1.52 -8.25 0.53
C LYS A 29 1.65 -7.12 1.54
N GLU A 30 2.28 -6.01 1.14
CA GLU A 30 2.55 -4.89 2.05
C GLU A 30 1.26 -4.24 2.57
N LEU A 31 0.21 -4.15 1.75
CA LEU A 31 -1.07 -3.59 2.18
C LEU A 31 -1.82 -4.52 3.14
N VAL A 32 -1.87 -5.83 2.85
CA VAL A 32 -2.48 -6.83 3.75
C VAL A 32 -1.75 -6.88 5.09
N GLU A 33 -0.43 -6.88 5.07
CA GLU A 33 0.41 -6.87 6.27
C GLU A 33 0.18 -5.61 7.11
N ASN A 34 0.01 -4.44 6.48
CA ASN A 34 -0.34 -3.22 7.20
C ASN A 34 -1.72 -3.31 7.87
N SER A 35 -2.70 -3.94 7.22
CA SER A 35 -4.01 -4.18 7.82
C SER A 35 -3.94 -5.15 9.01
N VAL A 36 -3.13 -6.22 8.91
CA VAL A 36 -2.90 -7.15 10.02
C VAL A 36 -2.24 -6.42 11.20
N ASP A 37 -1.20 -5.64 10.95
CA ASP A 37 -0.51 -4.85 11.98
C ASP A 37 -1.44 -3.79 12.63
N ALA A 38 -2.49 -3.36 11.93
CA ALA A 38 -3.52 -2.46 12.46
C ALA A 38 -4.60 -3.18 13.30
N GLY A 39 -4.45 -4.49 13.53
CA GLY A 39 -5.39 -5.29 14.30
C GLY A 39 -6.70 -5.57 13.58
N ALA A 40 -6.68 -5.62 12.24
CA ALA A 40 -7.86 -5.97 11.45
C ALA A 40 -8.33 -7.40 11.74
N THR A 41 -9.64 -7.60 11.73
CA THR A 41 -10.30 -8.92 11.79
C THR A 41 -11.04 -9.24 10.48
N SER A 42 -11.17 -8.25 9.60
CA SER A 42 -11.69 -8.40 8.23
C SER A 42 -10.86 -7.56 7.28
N ILE A 43 -10.47 -8.15 6.15
CA ILE A 43 -9.76 -7.49 5.05
C ILE A 43 -10.46 -7.83 3.73
N ASP A 44 -10.88 -6.78 3.01
CA ASP A 44 -11.46 -6.84 1.68
C ASP A 44 -10.41 -6.38 0.66
N VAL A 45 -9.98 -7.30 -0.21
CA VAL A 45 -9.06 -7.02 -1.30
C VAL A 45 -9.83 -6.99 -2.61
N ARG A 46 -9.88 -5.82 -3.24
CA ARG A 46 -10.63 -5.55 -4.47
C ARG A 46 -9.68 -5.22 -5.61
N PHE A 47 -9.97 -5.78 -6.78
CA PHE A 47 -9.13 -5.58 -7.97
C PHE A 47 -9.98 -5.17 -9.17
N LYS A 48 -9.45 -4.22 -9.96
CA LYS A 48 -9.96 -3.92 -11.31
C LYS A 48 -8.94 -4.34 -12.35
N ASN A 49 -9.39 -5.13 -13.33
CA ASN A 49 -8.54 -5.66 -14.41
C ASN A 49 -7.29 -6.38 -13.86
N GLN A 50 -7.49 -7.34 -12.95
CA GLN A 50 -6.41 -8.11 -12.29
C GLN A 50 -5.34 -7.24 -11.60
N GLY A 51 -5.69 -6.02 -11.18
CA GLY A 51 -4.77 -5.08 -10.53
C GLY A 51 -4.13 -4.06 -11.48
N LEU A 52 -4.32 -4.17 -12.79
CA LEU A 52 -3.81 -3.18 -13.76
C LEU A 52 -4.52 -1.83 -13.65
N GLY A 53 -5.81 -1.86 -13.28
CA GLY A 53 -6.64 -0.68 -13.10
C GLY A 53 -6.59 -0.17 -11.66
N LEU A 54 -6.95 -1.03 -10.71
CA LEU A 54 -7.05 -0.72 -9.29
C LEU A 54 -6.66 -1.95 -8.46
N ILE A 55 -5.93 -1.69 -7.38
CA ILE A 55 -5.76 -2.57 -6.23
C ILE A 55 -6.27 -1.79 -5.02
N GLU A 56 -7.22 -2.34 -4.29
CA GLU A 56 -7.79 -1.70 -3.12
C GLU A 56 -7.84 -2.70 -1.96
N VAL A 57 -7.24 -2.32 -0.83
CA VAL A 57 -7.26 -3.12 0.40
C VAL A 57 -7.99 -2.31 1.46
N ALA A 58 -9.14 -2.81 1.89
CA ALA A 58 -9.94 -2.23 2.95
C ALA A 58 -9.94 -3.14 4.17
N ASP A 59 -9.75 -2.58 5.34
CA ASP A 59 -9.75 -3.28 6.62
C ASP A 59 -10.64 -2.59 7.64
N ASN A 60 -10.94 -3.32 8.73
CA ASN A 60 -11.66 -2.81 9.90
C ASN A 60 -10.72 -2.58 11.11
N GLY A 61 -9.44 -2.32 10.85
CA GLY A 61 -8.41 -2.09 11.87
C GLY A 61 -8.58 -0.78 12.63
N SER A 62 -7.54 -0.32 13.33
CA SER A 62 -7.61 0.86 14.19
C SER A 62 -7.90 2.19 13.47
N GLY A 63 -7.67 2.24 12.15
CA GLY A 63 -7.56 3.50 11.43
C GLY A 63 -6.24 4.23 11.75
N ILE A 64 -6.04 5.38 11.10
CA ILE A 64 -4.86 6.24 11.27
C ILE A 64 -5.31 7.52 11.96
N ALA A 65 -4.60 7.93 13.02
CA ALA A 65 -4.90 9.17 13.72
C ALA A 65 -4.58 10.41 12.85
N PRO A 66 -5.37 11.49 12.92
CA PRO A 66 -5.14 12.71 12.13
C PRO A 66 -3.73 13.31 12.28
N ALA A 67 -3.12 13.19 13.46
CA ALA A 67 -1.76 13.64 13.71
C ALA A 67 -0.70 12.96 12.82
N ASN A 68 -0.99 11.75 12.33
CA ASN A 68 -0.08 10.97 11.48
C ASN A 68 -0.32 11.18 9.97
N TYR A 69 -1.39 11.87 9.56
CA TYR A 69 -1.69 12.08 8.13
C TYR A 69 -0.53 12.71 7.34
N PRO A 70 0.20 13.72 7.88
CA PRO A 70 1.31 14.32 7.15
C PRO A 70 2.51 13.39 6.93
N SER A 71 2.67 12.36 7.77
CA SER A 71 3.86 11.50 7.79
C SER A 71 3.63 10.07 7.28
N VAL A 72 2.37 9.62 7.18
CA VAL A 72 2.02 8.21 6.90
C VAL A 72 2.59 7.66 5.59
N ALA A 73 2.82 8.53 4.60
CA ALA A 73 3.41 8.15 3.31
C ALA A 73 4.79 8.77 3.07
N LEU A 74 5.46 9.30 4.10
CA LEU A 74 6.85 9.73 4.01
C LEU A 74 7.79 8.55 4.26
N LYS A 75 8.95 8.54 3.61
CA LYS A 75 9.98 7.51 3.85
C LYS A 75 10.49 7.55 5.28
N HIS A 76 10.86 6.38 5.80
CA HIS A 76 11.47 6.21 7.13
C HIS A 76 10.59 6.68 8.29
N HIS A 77 9.27 6.74 8.08
CA HIS A 77 8.30 7.02 9.12
C HIS A 77 7.52 5.73 9.41
N THR A 78 7.60 5.25 10.65
CA THR A 78 6.92 4.05 11.12
C THR A 78 6.48 4.22 12.57
N SER A 79 5.36 3.60 12.95
CA SER A 79 4.94 3.45 14.35
C SER A 79 5.47 2.15 14.99
N LYS A 80 6.18 1.32 14.23
CA LYS A 80 6.48 -0.08 14.56
C LYS A 80 7.94 -0.30 14.98
N LEU A 81 8.78 0.74 14.90
CA LEU A 81 10.19 0.69 15.29
C LEU A 81 10.59 2.06 15.87
N SER A 82 11.09 2.09 17.10
CA SER A 82 11.56 3.32 17.75
C SER A 82 13.09 3.38 17.86
N SER A 83 13.72 2.21 17.98
CA SER A 83 15.16 2.06 18.14
C SER A 83 15.69 0.85 17.36
N TYR A 84 17.00 0.81 17.11
CA TYR A 84 17.62 -0.33 16.43
C TYR A 84 17.47 -1.64 17.22
N SER A 85 17.45 -1.59 18.56
CA SER A 85 17.27 -2.77 19.42
C SER A 85 15.90 -3.45 19.23
N ASP A 86 14.88 -2.70 18.83
CA ASP A 86 13.52 -3.21 18.60
C ASP A 86 13.48 -4.22 17.43
N ILE A 87 14.49 -4.21 16.54
CA ILE A 87 14.59 -5.16 15.42
C ILE A 87 14.61 -6.62 15.91
N SER A 88 15.21 -6.87 17.07
CA SER A 88 15.32 -8.22 17.63
C SER A 88 14.02 -8.77 18.21
N THR A 89 13.02 -7.91 18.46
CA THR A 89 11.75 -8.27 19.13
C THR A 89 10.52 -7.94 18.30
N LEU A 90 10.71 -7.53 17.05
CA LEU A 90 9.65 -7.10 16.14
C LEU A 90 8.64 -8.24 15.88
N GLN A 91 7.37 -7.99 16.24
CA GLN A 91 6.24 -8.89 15.98
C GLN A 91 5.31 -8.40 14.86
N THR A 92 5.62 -7.25 14.25
CA THR A 92 4.84 -6.67 13.14
C THR A 92 5.51 -6.96 11.80
N PHE A 93 4.72 -7.06 10.74
CA PHE A 93 5.23 -7.34 9.39
C PHE A 93 5.97 -6.14 8.78
N GLY A 94 5.43 -4.94 8.94
CA GLY A 94 6.06 -3.70 8.47
C GLY A 94 6.95 -3.07 9.54
N PHE A 95 8.10 -2.51 9.16
CA PHE A 95 8.90 -1.67 10.08
C PHE A 95 9.78 -0.63 9.39
N ARG A 96 9.99 -0.74 8.07
CA ARG A 96 10.88 0.17 7.32
C ARG A 96 10.28 1.55 7.08
N GLY A 97 8.95 1.68 7.10
CA GLY A 97 8.26 2.94 6.79
C GLY A 97 8.43 3.36 5.32
N GLU A 98 8.48 2.39 4.40
CA GLU A 98 8.80 2.64 2.98
C GLU A 98 7.69 2.25 2.02
N ALA A 99 6.74 1.40 2.42
CA ALA A 99 5.74 0.82 1.51
C ALA A 99 4.82 1.89 0.89
N LEU A 100 4.12 2.68 1.71
CA LEU A 100 3.20 3.72 1.21
C LEU A 100 3.94 4.82 0.45
N ALA A 101 5.12 5.23 0.92
CA ALA A 101 5.98 6.18 0.21
C ALA A 101 6.38 5.66 -1.18
N SER A 102 6.73 4.37 -1.27
CA SER A 102 7.08 3.73 -2.53
C SER A 102 5.89 3.64 -3.48
N LEU A 103 4.70 3.38 -2.96
CA LEU A 103 3.47 3.39 -3.74
C LEU A 103 3.14 4.79 -4.26
N CYS A 104 3.28 5.85 -3.45
CA CYS A 104 3.14 7.22 -3.92
C CYS A 104 4.07 7.52 -5.10
N ALA A 105 5.32 7.07 -5.03
CA ALA A 105 6.31 7.31 -6.09
C ALA A 105 6.03 6.53 -7.39
N LEU A 106 5.27 5.43 -7.34
CA LEU A 106 5.10 4.47 -8.45
C LEU A 106 3.65 4.36 -8.96
N SER A 107 2.71 5.03 -8.32
CA SER A 107 1.26 4.90 -8.58
C SER A 107 0.51 6.16 -8.17
N VAL A 108 -0.81 6.14 -8.32
CA VAL A 108 -1.70 7.08 -7.63
C VAL A 108 -2.22 6.40 -6.38
N LEU A 109 -1.76 6.87 -5.23
CA LEU A 109 -2.19 6.36 -3.93
C LEU A 109 -3.26 7.29 -3.34
N THR A 110 -4.32 6.68 -2.83
CA THR A 110 -5.28 7.33 -1.93
C THR A 110 -5.46 6.47 -0.68
N VAL A 111 -5.59 7.11 0.48
CA VAL A 111 -5.93 6.44 1.74
C VAL A 111 -7.22 7.04 2.28
N THR A 112 -8.23 6.21 2.54
CA THR A 112 -9.40 6.59 3.33
C THR A 112 -9.29 5.92 4.68
N THR A 113 -9.43 6.67 5.78
CA THR A 113 -9.25 6.12 7.12
C THR A 113 -10.20 6.78 8.12
N CYS A 114 -10.55 6.05 9.16
CA CYS A 114 -11.44 6.52 10.22
C CYS A 114 -11.17 5.76 11.51
N GLN A 115 -10.92 6.48 12.60
CA GLN A 115 -10.82 5.86 13.92
C GLN A 115 -12.22 5.59 14.50
N ALA A 116 -12.32 4.65 15.45
CA ALA A 116 -13.61 4.25 16.04
C ALA A 116 -14.43 5.43 16.60
N GLY A 117 -13.76 6.42 17.22
CA GLY A 117 -14.40 7.62 17.76
C GLY A 117 -14.79 8.68 16.73
N GLU A 118 -14.38 8.51 15.47
CA GLU A 118 -14.65 9.47 14.38
C GLU A 118 -15.78 8.98 13.45
N ALA A 119 -16.08 7.68 13.46
CA ALA A 119 -17.10 7.10 12.60
C ALA A 119 -18.49 7.73 12.83
N PRO A 120 -19.28 8.00 11.78
CA PRO A 120 -19.06 7.64 10.37
C PRO A 120 -18.28 8.70 9.55
N LYS A 121 -17.60 9.66 10.19
CA LYS A 121 -16.86 10.74 9.52
C LYS A 121 -15.37 10.40 9.43
N GLY A 122 -14.97 9.81 8.31
CA GLY A 122 -13.57 9.54 8.01
C GLY A 122 -12.89 10.64 7.19
N SER A 123 -11.62 10.41 6.89
CA SER A 123 -10.80 11.29 6.06
C SER A 123 -10.26 10.54 4.85
N LYS A 124 -10.36 11.14 3.67
CA LYS A 124 -9.67 10.73 2.44
C LYS A 124 -8.43 11.59 2.26
N LEU A 125 -7.28 10.93 2.15
CA LEU A 125 -5.95 11.50 2.03
C LEU A 125 -5.43 11.28 0.61
N SER A 126 -4.93 12.35 0.02
CA SER A 126 -4.25 12.33 -1.28
C SER A 126 -2.78 12.70 -1.09
N PHE A 127 -1.90 12.11 -1.89
CA PHE A 127 -0.46 12.30 -1.75
C PHE A 127 0.19 12.73 -3.06
N GLU A 128 1.26 13.50 -2.95
CA GLU A 128 2.21 13.75 -4.05
C GLU A 128 3.10 12.52 -4.29
N PRO A 129 3.78 12.41 -5.45
CA PRO A 129 4.77 11.35 -5.69
C PRO A 129 5.93 11.33 -4.69
N SER A 130 6.15 12.43 -3.98
CA SER A 130 7.12 12.56 -2.88
C SER A 130 6.67 11.83 -1.61
N GLY A 131 5.40 11.43 -1.51
CA GLY A 131 4.77 10.95 -0.28
C GLY A 131 4.16 12.06 0.58
N LYS A 132 4.39 13.33 0.24
CA LYS A 132 3.82 14.47 0.96
C LYS A 132 2.30 14.51 0.81
N LEU A 133 1.60 14.73 1.91
CA LEU A 133 0.15 14.94 1.91
C LEU A 133 -0.22 16.16 1.07
N SER A 134 -1.02 15.95 0.01
CA SER A 134 -1.48 17.01 -0.90
C SER A 134 -2.88 17.51 -0.55
N GLY A 135 -3.69 16.71 0.14
CA GLY A 135 -5.01 17.13 0.57
C GLY A 135 -5.71 16.11 1.47
N THR A 136 -6.64 16.63 2.27
CA THR A 136 -7.53 15.87 3.14
C THR A 136 -8.97 16.29 2.87
N THR A 137 -9.86 15.32 2.70
CA THR A 137 -11.30 15.57 2.50
C THR A 137 -12.11 14.69 3.43
N VAL A 138 -13.10 15.26 4.11
CA VAL A 138 -14.01 14.50 4.96
C VAL A 138 -14.93 13.66 4.09
N VAL A 139 -15.05 12.37 4.42
CA VAL A 139 -15.89 11.41 3.70
C VAL A 139 -16.65 10.53 4.68
N ALA A 140 -17.76 9.94 4.23
CA ALA A 140 -18.40 8.87 4.99
C ALA A 140 -17.50 7.63 5.00
N ALA A 141 -17.14 7.13 6.17
CA ALA A 141 -16.33 5.93 6.32
C ALA A 141 -16.66 5.20 7.63
N SER A 142 -16.58 3.88 7.61
CA SER A 142 -16.59 3.07 8.83
C SER A 142 -15.19 3.01 9.44
N LYS A 143 -15.08 2.57 10.69
CA LYS A 143 -13.80 2.31 11.36
C LYS A 143 -12.90 1.44 10.46
N GLY A 144 -11.64 1.87 10.30
CA GLY A 144 -10.61 1.12 9.58
C GLY A 144 -9.88 1.96 8.55
N THR A 145 -9.21 1.29 7.63
CA THR A 145 -8.44 1.93 6.54
C THR A 145 -8.74 1.27 5.21
N THR A 146 -8.90 2.07 4.17
CA THR A 146 -8.92 1.65 2.76
C THR A 146 -7.75 2.30 2.05
N VAL A 147 -6.88 1.50 1.45
CA VAL A 147 -5.77 1.97 0.61
C VAL A 147 -6.05 1.60 -0.83
N SER A 148 -6.14 2.60 -1.70
CA SER A 148 -6.43 2.44 -3.13
C SER A 148 -5.19 2.82 -3.94
N VAL A 149 -4.72 1.89 -4.78
CA VAL A 149 -3.55 2.02 -5.65
C VAL A 149 -4.00 1.92 -7.10
N GLU A 150 -3.91 3.03 -7.82
CA GLU A 150 -4.26 3.12 -9.24
C GLU A 150 -3.02 3.38 -10.10
N ARG A 151 -3.06 2.96 -11.37
CA ARG A 151 -2.00 3.24 -12.36
C ARG A 151 -0.60 2.80 -11.89
N LEU A 152 -0.49 1.62 -11.27
CA LEU A 152 0.80 1.07 -10.83
C LEU A 152 1.83 1.05 -11.97
N PHE A 153 3.04 1.53 -11.67
CA PHE A 153 4.19 1.70 -12.58
C PHE A 153 3.96 2.66 -13.76
N HIS A 154 2.96 3.54 -13.73
CA HIS A 154 2.68 4.43 -14.86
C HIS A 154 3.86 5.33 -15.28
N ASN A 155 4.76 5.64 -14.35
CA ASN A 155 5.96 6.46 -14.58
C ASN A 155 7.22 5.62 -14.90
N LEU A 156 7.10 4.30 -14.98
CA LEU A 156 8.18 3.37 -15.35
C LEU A 156 7.73 2.51 -16.55
N PRO A 157 7.80 3.02 -17.80
CA PRO A 157 7.17 2.40 -18.97
C PRO A 157 7.58 0.96 -19.22
N VAL A 158 8.87 0.63 -19.02
CA VAL A 158 9.39 -0.73 -19.20
C VAL A 158 8.73 -1.69 -18.20
N ARG A 159 8.64 -1.30 -16.92
CA ARG A 159 8.00 -2.11 -15.88
C ARG A 159 6.50 -2.21 -16.06
N ARG A 160 5.85 -1.13 -16.53
CA ARG A 160 4.42 -1.15 -16.85
C ARG A 160 4.10 -2.16 -17.96
N ARG A 161 4.84 -2.14 -19.06
CA ARG A 161 4.66 -3.10 -20.17
C ARG A 161 4.95 -4.54 -19.71
N GLU A 162 5.96 -4.73 -18.87
CA GLU A 162 6.27 -6.05 -18.33
C GLU A 162 5.15 -6.59 -17.44
N LEU A 163 4.56 -5.75 -16.59
CA LEU A 163 3.41 -6.09 -15.77
C LEU A 163 2.20 -6.47 -16.65
N GLU A 164 1.89 -5.66 -17.66
CA GLU A 164 0.78 -5.92 -18.60
C GLU A 164 0.97 -7.23 -19.37
N ARG A 165 2.17 -7.47 -19.89
CA ARG A 165 2.52 -8.70 -20.62
C ARG A 165 2.37 -9.95 -19.74
N ASN A 166 2.68 -9.83 -18.45
CA ASN A 166 2.72 -10.95 -17.52
C ASN A 166 1.53 -10.99 -16.54
N ILE A 167 0.49 -10.19 -16.75
CA ILE A 167 -0.55 -9.96 -15.73
C ILE A 167 -1.21 -11.25 -15.23
N LYS A 168 -1.41 -12.25 -16.10
CA LYS A 168 -1.97 -13.56 -15.71
C LYS A 168 -1.09 -14.29 -14.69
N ARG A 169 0.23 -14.25 -14.86
CA ARG A 169 1.19 -14.87 -13.95
C ARG A 169 1.28 -14.10 -12.63
N GLU A 170 1.31 -12.76 -12.70
CA GLU A 170 1.30 -11.91 -11.51
C GLU A 170 0.02 -12.07 -10.69
N TRP A 171 -1.12 -12.20 -11.36
CA TRP A 171 -2.41 -12.50 -10.72
C TRP A 171 -2.39 -13.83 -9.97
N ASN A 172 -1.84 -14.89 -10.57
CA ASN A 172 -1.75 -16.19 -9.91
C ASN A 172 -0.87 -16.13 -8.65
N LYS A 173 0.21 -15.33 -8.66
CA LYS A 173 1.02 -15.09 -7.45
C LYS A 173 0.20 -14.39 -6.35
N VAL A 174 -0.58 -13.37 -6.71
CA VAL A 174 -1.46 -12.66 -5.77
C VAL A 174 -2.47 -13.61 -5.14
N ILE A 175 -3.13 -14.46 -5.94
CA ILE A 175 -4.09 -15.44 -5.41
C ILE A 175 -3.41 -16.46 -4.49
N ALA A 176 -2.24 -16.96 -4.89
CA ALA A 176 -1.46 -17.88 -4.06
C ALA A 176 -1.07 -17.24 -2.71
N LEU A 177 -0.64 -15.98 -2.73
CA LEU A 177 -0.31 -15.21 -1.53
C LEU A 177 -1.53 -15.05 -0.61
N LEU A 178 -2.67 -14.61 -1.14
CA LEU A 178 -3.89 -14.42 -0.35
C LEU A 178 -4.37 -15.75 0.27
N ASN A 179 -4.27 -16.86 -0.47
CA ASN A 179 -4.58 -18.19 0.08
C ASN A 179 -3.63 -18.58 1.22
N GLN A 180 -2.33 -18.26 1.11
CA GLN A 180 -1.37 -18.52 2.19
C GLN A 180 -1.73 -17.75 3.47
N TYR A 181 -2.07 -16.45 3.35
CA TYR A 181 -2.53 -15.69 4.51
C TYR A 181 -3.85 -16.23 5.07
N ALA A 182 -4.81 -16.61 4.22
CA ALA A 182 -6.06 -17.20 4.67
C ALA A 182 -5.88 -18.52 5.44
N CYS A 183 -4.86 -19.32 5.10
CA CYS A 183 -4.54 -20.56 5.84
C CYS A 183 -3.89 -20.31 7.20
N ILE A 184 -3.05 -19.26 7.33
CA ILE A 184 -2.25 -19.01 8.54
C ILE A 184 -2.96 -18.08 9.52
N GLN A 185 -3.72 -17.11 9.02
CA GLN A 185 -4.45 -16.13 9.83
C GLN A 185 -5.87 -16.60 10.12
N THR A 186 -6.00 -17.60 10.99
CA THR A 186 -7.28 -18.28 11.27
C THR A 186 -8.37 -17.38 11.88
N ASN A 187 -7.99 -16.25 12.49
CA ASN A 187 -8.90 -15.27 13.09
C ASN A 187 -9.25 -14.10 12.15
N LEU A 188 -8.79 -14.14 10.90
CA LEU A 188 -8.91 -13.06 9.94
C LEU A 188 -9.80 -13.46 8.77
N LYS A 189 -10.86 -12.69 8.54
CA LYS A 189 -11.73 -12.89 7.39
C LYS A 189 -11.16 -12.19 6.16
N PHE A 190 -10.86 -12.94 5.11
CA PHE A 190 -10.44 -12.40 3.82
C PHE A 190 -11.58 -12.45 2.81
N PHE A 191 -11.81 -11.35 2.11
CA PHE A 191 -12.60 -11.33 0.90
C PHE A 191 -11.75 -10.88 -0.28
N CYS A 192 -11.85 -11.58 -1.40
CA CYS A 192 -11.19 -11.20 -2.65
C CYS A 192 -12.25 -11.04 -3.74
N VAL A 193 -12.40 -9.83 -4.27
CA VAL A 193 -13.40 -9.52 -5.30
C VAL A 193 -12.69 -9.00 -6.56
N PRO A 194 -12.61 -9.82 -7.62
CA PRO A 194 -12.21 -9.36 -8.93
C PRO A 194 -13.41 -8.68 -9.62
N THR A 195 -13.29 -7.39 -9.92
CA THR A 195 -14.28 -6.67 -10.73
C THR A 195 -13.82 -6.67 -12.18
N THR A 196 -14.43 -7.51 -13.01
CA THR A 196 -14.37 -7.41 -14.46
C THR A 196 -15.37 -6.35 -14.92
N TYR A 197 -14.91 -5.30 -15.60
CA TYR A 197 -15.83 -4.51 -16.41
C TYR A 197 -16.38 -5.43 -17.51
N LYS A 198 -17.70 -5.60 -17.55
CA LYS A 198 -18.36 -5.86 -18.83
C LYS A 198 -18.12 -4.60 -19.66
N GLY A 199 -17.43 -4.75 -20.78
CA GLY A 199 -17.04 -3.66 -21.68
C GLY A 199 -18.23 -2.85 -22.17
#